data_AF-A0A3D5EHC9-F1
#
_entry.id   AF-A0A3D5EHC9-F1
#
_cell.length_a   1.000
_cell.length_b   1.000
_cell.length_c   1.000
_cell.angle_alpha   90.00
_cell.angle_beta   90.00
_cell.angle_gamma   90.00
#
_symmetry.space_group_name_H-M   'P 1'
#
loop_
_entity.id
_entity.type
_entity.pdbx_description
1 polymer ?
#
loop_
_entity_poly.entity_id
_entity_poly.type
_entity_poly.pdbx_seq_one_letter_code
_entity_poly.pdbx_strand_id
1 'polypeptide(L)' 'MKVGGSIGRYLYHKDDPFCLNREPDDTKYTLDHFFIKLLHISESMNTPSAKDEAKRRTEYMLAFLEQLKTEIGE' A
#
# COMPACT_ATOMS: atom_id res chain seq x y z
N MET A 1 -6.83 14.51 4.09
CA MET A 1 -7.95 13.65 4.57
C MET A 1 -7.49 12.21 4.60
N LYS A 2 -7.80 11.43 5.65
CA LYS A 2 -7.53 9.98 5.67
C LYS A 2 -8.71 9.26 5.00
N VAL A 3 -8.58 8.89 3.73
CA VAL A 3 -9.69 8.27 2.96
C VAL A 3 -10.19 6.98 3.62
N GLY A 4 -9.28 6.10 4.05
CA GLY A 4 -9.64 4.86 4.76
C GLY A 4 -10.37 5.14 6.09
N GLY A 5 -9.89 6.11 6.86
CA GLY A 5 -10.53 6.52 8.12
C GLY A 5 -11.89 7.19 7.93
N SER A 6 -12.06 8.02 6.88
CA SER A 6 -13.35 8.64 6.56
C SER A 6 -14.37 7.66 6.02
N ILE A 7 -13.94 6.56 5.39
CA ILE A 7 -14.81 5.52 4.83
C ILE A 7 -15.04 4.38 5.85
N GLY A 8 -14.38 4.43 7.02
CA GLY A 8 -14.55 3.42 8.08
C GLY A 8 -13.90 2.07 7.76
N ARG A 9 -12.85 2.05 6.93
CA ARG A 9 -12.09 0.83 6.62
C ARG A 9 -11.15 0.48 7.77
N TYR A 10 -10.95 -0.81 7.98
CA TYR A 10 -9.89 -1.28 8.86
C TYR A 10 -8.52 -0.89 8.29
N LEU A 11 -7.53 -0.74 9.17
CA LEU A 11 -6.19 -0.38 8.73
C LEU A 11 -5.55 -1.53 7.93
N TYR A 12 -5.57 -2.75 8.49
CA TYR A 12 -5.07 -3.98 7.89
C TYR A 12 -5.84 -5.19 8.46
N HIS A 13 -5.73 -6.35 7.81
CA HIS A 13 -6.33 -7.60 8.30
C HIS A 13 -5.52 -8.16 9.47
N LYS A 14 -6.19 -8.53 10.57
CA LYS A 14 -5.53 -8.90 11.83
C LYS A 14 -4.58 -10.10 11.72
N ASP A 15 -5.00 -11.14 11.00
CA ASP A 15 -4.25 -12.41 10.90
C ASP A 15 -3.37 -12.51 9.65
N ASP A 16 -3.51 -11.57 8.71
CA ASP A 16 -2.70 -11.54 7.47
C ASP A 16 -2.67 -10.10 6.91
N PRO A 17 -1.89 -9.20 7.54
CA PRO A 17 -1.84 -7.78 7.17
C PRO A 17 -1.33 -7.56 5.75
N PHE A 18 -0.44 -8.42 5.26
CA PHE A 18 0.29 -8.26 4.01
C PHE A 18 -0.24 -9.13 2.85
N CYS A 19 -1.36 -9.81 3.05
CA CYS A 19 -2.02 -10.64 2.03
C CYS A 19 -1.13 -11.79 1.52
N LEU A 20 -0.41 -12.47 2.41
CA LEU A 20 0.46 -13.59 2.03
C LEU A 20 -0.33 -14.86 1.68
N ASN A 21 -1.47 -15.07 2.32
CA ASN A 21 -2.31 -16.27 2.17
C ASN A 21 -3.74 -15.94 1.69
N ARG A 22 -4.01 -14.69 1.33
CA ARG A 22 -5.33 -14.22 0.86
C ARG A 22 -5.18 -13.22 -0.27
N GLU A 23 -6.25 -13.06 -1.05
CA GLU A 23 -6.35 -11.96 -1.99
C GLU A 23 -6.52 -10.61 -1.24
N PRO A 24 -5.87 -9.53 -1.70
CA PRO A 24 -6.04 -8.21 -1.13
C PRO A 24 -7.46 -7.67 -1.40
N ASP A 25 -8.06 -6.98 -0.42
CA ASP A 25 -9.38 -6.35 -0.46
C ASP A 25 -9.30 -4.91 0.06
N ASP A 26 -9.06 -3.98 -0.86
CA ASP A 26 -8.93 -2.55 -0.54
C ASP A 26 -10.26 -1.88 -0.14
N THR A 27 -11.39 -2.58 -0.26
CA THR A 27 -12.68 -2.08 0.20
C THR A 27 -12.83 -2.23 1.71
N LYS A 28 -12.16 -3.24 2.30
CA LYS A 28 -12.19 -3.53 3.75
C LYS A 28 -10.94 -3.06 4.47
N TYR A 29 -9.77 -3.17 3.84
CA TYR A 29 -8.48 -2.90 4.48
C TYR A 29 -7.73 -1.80 3.74
N THR A 30 -7.23 -0.83 4.48
CA THR A 30 -6.51 0.31 3.90
C THR A 30 -5.13 -0.10 3.37
N LEU A 31 -4.46 -1.03 4.06
CA LEU A 31 -3.12 -1.52 3.69
C LEU A 31 -3.15 -2.27 2.36
N ASP A 32 -4.19 -3.05 2.11
CA ASP A 32 -4.39 -3.81 0.87
C ASP A 32 -4.39 -2.91 -0.38
N HIS A 33 -4.80 -1.64 -0.25
CA HIS A 33 -4.76 -0.67 -1.35
C HIS A 33 -3.35 -0.40 -1.87
N PHE A 34 -2.32 -0.58 -1.03
CA PHE A 34 -0.94 -0.48 -1.48
C PHE A 34 -0.63 -1.54 -2.53
N PHE A 35 -1.03 -2.79 -2.28
CA PHE A 35 -0.77 -3.92 -3.16
C PHE A 35 -1.69 -3.93 -4.38
N ILE A 36 -2.95 -3.52 -4.26
CA ILE A 36 -3.86 -3.49 -5.41
C ILE A 36 -3.51 -2.35 -6.38
N LYS A 37 -3.09 -1.20 -5.86
CA LYS A 37 -3.02 0.02 -6.67
C LYS A 37 -1.75 0.82 -6.49
N LEU A 38 -1.45 1.28 -5.27
CA LEU A 38 -0.45 2.35 -5.10
C LEU A 38 0.94 1.94 -5.59
N LEU A 39 1.35 0.69 -5.37
CA LEU A 39 2.65 0.19 -5.81
C LEU A 39 2.76 0.03 -7.33
N HIS A 40 1.64 -0.12 -8.04
CA HIS A 40 1.59 -0.27 -9.50
C HIS A 40 1.49 1.06 -10.26
N ILE A 41 1.21 2.17 -9.55
CA ILE A 41 1.03 3.48 -10.18
C ILE A 41 2.29 3.94 -10.94
N SER A 42 3.49 3.60 -10.45
CA SER A 42 4.75 3.97 -11.09
C SER A 42 4.88 3.44 -12.53
N GLU A 43 4.31 2.27 -12.82
CA GLU A 43 4.34 1.63 -14.13
C GLU A 43 3.39 2.32 -15.13
N SER A 44 2.31 2.92 -14.63
CA SER A 44 1.28 3.60 -15.44
C SER A 44 1.62 5.03 -15.86
N MET A 45 2.78 5.55 -15.43
CA MET A 45 3.17 6.94 -15.72
C MET A 45 3.56 7.12 -17.19
N ASN A 46 3.11 8.22 -17.80
CA ASN A 46 3.28 8.46 -19.24
C ASN A 46 4.61 9.14 -19.60
N THR A 47 5.12 10.04 -18.75
CA THR A 47 6.35 10.81 -19.05
C THR A 47 7.56 10.24 -18.29
N PRO A 48 8.78 10.32 -18.84
CA PRO A 48 9.99 9.87 -18.15
C PRO A 48 10.18 10.47 -16.75
N SER A 49 10.03 11.79 -16.62
CA SER A 49 10.15 12.48 -15.32
C SER A 49 9.13 12.02 -14.28
N ALA A 50 7.89 11.74 -14.71
CA ALA A 50 6.88 11.16 -13.83
C ALA A 50 7.21 9.73 -13.40
N LYS A 51 7.80 8.91 -14.28
CA LYS A 51 8.26 7.56 -13.92
C LYS A 51 9.37 7.61 -12.87
N ASP A 52 10.33 8.51 -13.03
CA ASP A 52 11.45 8.66 -12.08
C ASP A 52 10.96 9.09 -10.70
N GLU A 53 10.10 10.11 -10.63
CA GLU A 53 9.53 10.56 -9.35
C GLU A 53 8.58 9.52 -8.74
N ALA A 54 7.79 8.83 -9.56
CA ALA A 54 6.92 7.76 -9.07
C ALA A 54 7.73 6.59 -8.50
N LYS A 55 8.84 6.21 -9.13
CA LYS A 55 9.75 5.17 -8.60
C LYS A 55 10.28 5.55 -7.21
N ARG A 56 10.78 6.78 -7.06
CA ARG A 56 11.26 7.31 -5.77
C ARG A 56 10.16 7.27 -4.69
N ARG A 57 8.92 7.59 -5.06
CA ARG A 57 7.78 7.51 -4.13
C ARG A 57 7.38 6.07 -3.80
N THR A 58 7.46 5.16 -4.76
CA THR A 58 7.24 3.72 -4.54
C THR A 58 8.27 3.16 -3.57
N GLU A 59 9.55 3.52 -3.71
CA GLU A 59 10.60 3.11 -2.77
C GLU A 59 10.30 3.58 -1.34
N TYR A 60 9.82 4.81 -1.17
CA TYR A 60 9.39 5.31 0.15
C TYR A 60 8.19 4.51 0.72
N MET A 61 7.21 4.17 -0.11
CA MET A 61 6.07 3.34 0.32
C MET A 61 6.53 1.96 0.76
N LEU A 62 7.45 1.33 0.03
CA LEU A 62 8.02 0.03 0.40
C LEU A 62 8.77 0.11 1.74
N ALA A 63 9.59 1.15 1.95
CA ALA A 63 10.28 1.37 3.21
C ALA A 63 9.31 1.55 4.39
N PHE A 64 8.19 2.25 4.18
CA PHE A 64 7.13 2.34 5.17
C PHE A 64 6.49 0.99 5.49
N LEU A 65 6.23 0.16 4.47
CA LEU A 65 5.65 -1.18 4.66
C LEU A 65 6.59 -2.10 5.45
N GLU A 66 7.89 -2.07 5.18
CA GLU A 66 8.91 -2.82 5.94
C GLU A 66 8.97 -2.38 7.40
N GLN A 67 8.92 -1.07 7.66
CA GLN A 67 8.87 -0.54 9.00
C GLN A 67 7.59 -0.97 9.73
N LEU A 68 6.44 -0.88 9.05
CA LEU A 68 5.15 -1.31 9.61
C LEU A 68 5.16 -2.82 9.95
N LYS A 69 5.75 -3.64 9.06
CA LYS A 69 5.89 -5.08 9.26
C LYS A 69 6.64 -5.39 10.56
N THR A 70 7.74 -4.68 10.79
CA THR A 70 8.54 -4.79 12.01
C THR A 70 7.74 -4.35 13.25
N GLU A 71 6.97 -3.27 13.15
CA GLU A 71 6.17 -2.74 14.27
C GLU A 71 5.04 -3.66 14.72
N ILE A 72 4.46 -4.43 13.79
CA ILE A 72 3.34 -5.35 14.10
C ILE A 72 3.79 -6.80 14.35
N GLY A 73 5.09 -7.10 14.20
CA GLY A 73 5.69 -8.40 14.54
C GLY A 73 5.54 -9.48 13.45
N GLU A 74 5.47 -9.07 12.19
CA GLU A 74 5.36 -9.94 11.00
C GLU A 74 6.70 -10.18 10.29
#